data_AF-A0A8K0X273-F1
#
_entry.id   AF-A0A8K0X273-F1
#
_cell.length_a   1.000
_cell.length_b   1.000
_cell.length_c   1.000
_cell.angle_alpha   90.00
_cell.angle_beta   90.00
_cell.angle_gamma   90.00
#
_symmetry.space_group_name_H-M   'P 1'
#
loop_
_entity.id
_entity.type
_entity.pdbx_description
1 polymer ?
#
loop_
_entity_poly.entity_id
_entity_poly.type
_entity_poly.pdbx_seq_one_letter_code
_entity_poly.pdbx_strand_id
1 'polypeptide(L)'
;DMIAINMCAQNAAILITKIEDAFVVEPFELLAPNATVMGCQGSLIRQFPASATILGGDIGANTDFLATLGDLLAQLDTQSLPDFAAKARKAGQEHVEERDTTNPSLVTDMLRSWLLGYGSQAVSNVCIQKRSREHVRYNIGHRIAWHRSPLWLFLRVALRLILDRDDRLMNAEVSTFKSFMIFYLSSILDRATSGGFSSEHLHGISAKISRRVHKL
;
A
#
# COMPACT_ATOMS: atom_id res chain seq x y z
N ASP A 1 10.29 3.68 -16.26
CA ASP A 1 10.51 4.27 -14.92
C ASP A 1 9.30 4.11 -14.02
N MET A 2 9.52 3.87 -12.73
CA MET A 2 8.47 3.69 -11.73
C MET A 2 8.84 4.40 -10.42
N ILE A 3 7.88 5.07 -9.81
CA ILE A 3 8.03 5.75 -8.52
C ILE A 3 6.89 5.30 -7.62
N ALA A 4 7.24 4.88 -6.40
CA ALA A 4 6.27 4.51 -5.37
C ALA A 4 6.33 5.55 -4.24
N ILE A 5 5.19 6.15 -3.91
CA ILE A 5 5.07 7.22 -2.91
C ILE A 5 4.16 6.71 -1.78
N ASN A 6 4.63 6.84 -0.54
CA ASN A 6 3.84 6.53 0.64
C ASN A 6 3.20 7.81 1.18
N MET A 7 1.87 7.91 1.10
CA MET A 7 1.09 9.06 1.58
C MET A 7 0.66 8.80 3.01
N CYS A 8 1.57 9.06 3.97
CA CYS A 8 1.42 8.59 5.34
C CYS A 8 0.18 9.19 6.02
N ALA A 9 -0.04 10.50 5.84
CA ALA A 9 -1.17 11.20 6.42
C ALA A 9 -2.52 10.68 5.91
N GLN A 10 -2.56 10.15 4.68
CA GLN A 10 -3.79 9.75 4.00
C GLN A 10 -4.04 8.25 4.01
N ASN A 11 -3.27 7.45 4.76
CA ASN A 11 -3.42 6.00 4.80
C ASN A 11 -3.42 5.37 3.37
N ALA A 12 -2.63 5.94 2.46
CA ALA A 12 -2.63 5.56 1.06
C ALA A 12 -1.21 5.52 0.51
N ALA A 13 -1.08 4.94 -0.67
CA ALA A 13 0.14 4.99 -1.45
C ALA A 13 -0.22 5.15 -2.93
N ILE A 14 0.75 5.64 -3.69
CA ILE A 14 0.61 5.91 -5.11
C ILE A 14 1.77 5.22 -5.82
N LEU A 15 1.46 4.44 -6.84
CA LEU A 15 2.45 3.96 -7.80
C LEU A 15 2.29 4.75 -9.09
N ILE A 16 3.36 5.39 -9.55
CA ILE A 16 3.42 6.11 -10.82
C ILE A 16 4.34 5.32 -11.75
N THR A 17 3.86 4.96 -12.92
CA THR A 17 4.60 4.19 -13.92
C THR A 17 4.59 4.92 -15.25
N LYS A 18 5.78 5.17 -15.81
CA LYS A 18 5.89 5.63 -17.19
C LYS A 18 5.77 4.43 -18.14
N ILE A 19 4.84 4.50 -19.09
CA ILE A 19 4.60 3.49 -20.13
C ILE A 19 4.69 4.21 -21.47
N GLU A 20 5.74 3.94 -22.23
CA GLU A 20 6.03 4.65 -23.48
C GLU A 20 6.02 6.17 -23.26
N ASP A 21 5.12 6.88 -23.94
CA ASP A 21 4.92 8.31 -23.78
C ASP A 21 3.91 8.67 -22.68
N ALA A 22 3.14 7.72 -22.15
CA ALA A 22 2.16 7.99 -21.11
C ALA A 22 2.70 7.70 -19.70
N PHE A 23 1.97 8.15 -18.68
CA PHE A 23 2.18 7.69 -17.31
C PHE A 23 0.86 7.28 -16.66
N VAL A 24 0.93 6.22 -15.87
CA VAL A 24 -0.20 5.64 -15.16
C VAL A 24 -0.01 5.89 -13.67
N VAL A 25 -1.04 6.48 -13.05
CA VAL A 25 -1.08 6.77 -11.62
C VAL A 25 -2.07 5.82 -10.95
N GLU A 26 -1.60 5.12 -9.93
CA GLU A 26 -2.30 3.99 -9.32
C GLU A 26 -2.31 4.10 -7.80
N PRO A 27 -3.36 4.73 -7.23
CA PRO A 27 -3.50 4.84 -5.79
C PRO A 27 -4.01 3.53 -5.17
N PHE A 28 -3.64 3.29 -3.92
CA PHE A 28 -4.19 2.20 -3.11
C PHE A 28 -4.10 2.49 -1.61
N GLU A 29 -5.08 1.99 -0.85
CA GLU A 29 -5.17 2.11 0.61
C GLU A 29 -4.15 1.22 1.33
N LEU A 30 -3.63 1.64 2.49
CA LEU A 30 -2.66 0.85 3.28
C LEU A 30 -3.29 0.07 4.45
N LEU A 31 -4.11 0.70 5.28
CA LEU A 31 -4.82 0.06 6.40
C LEU A 31 -6.31 0.03 6.10
N ALA A 32 -6.97 -1.09 6.38
CA ALA A 32 -8.42 -1.15 6.29
C ALA A 32 -9.06 -0.55 7.56
N PRO A 33 -10.28 0.01 7.45
CA PRO A 33 -11.03 0.52 8.60
C PRO A 33 -11.22 -0.54 9.69
N ASN A 34 -11.19 -0.12 10.95
CA ASN A 34 -11.30 -1.02 12.09
C ASN A 34 -12.57 -1.87 12.04
N ALA A 35 -13.70 -1.27 11.66
CA ALA A 35 -14.96 -1.97 11.51
C ALA A 35 -14.87 -3.11 10.49
N THR A 36 -14.19 -2.87 9.36
CA THR A 36 -13.95 -3.86 8.30
C THR A 36 -13.04 -4.98 8.78
N VAL A 37 -11.99 -4.66 9.54
CA VAL A 37 -11.08 -5.67 10.11
C VAL A 37 -11.80 -6.53 11.15
N MET A 38 -12.53 -5.91 12.08
CA MET A 38 -13.23 -6.60 13.17
C MET A 38 -14.43 -7.41 12.68
N GLY A 39 -15.11 -6.95 11.63
CA GLY A 39 -16.24 -7.67 11.01
C GLY A 39 -15.82 -8.82 10.10
N CYS A 40 -14.54 -8.91 9.72
CA CYS A 40 -14.08 -9.95 8.79
C CYS A 40 -13.83 -11.28 9.52
N GLN A 41 -14.56 -12.32 9.11
CA GLN A 41 -14.20 -13.69 9.48
C GLN A 41 -13.01 -14.19 8.62
N GLY A 42 -11.85 -14.34 9.27
CA GLY A 42 -10.67 -14.95 8.65
C GLY A 42 -9.63 -13.95 8.12
N SER A 43 -9.68 -13.59 6.84
CA SER A 43 -8.68 -12.69 6.24
C SER A 43 -9.31 -11.79 5.20
N LEU A 44 -9.04 -10.49 5.31
CA LEU A 44 -9.49 -9.49 4.34
C LEU A 44 -8.87 -9.78 2.98
N ILE A 45 -9.70 -9.80 1.94
CA ILE A 45 -9.25 -9.89 0.56
C ILE A 45 -9.19 -8.46 0.04
N ARG A 46 -7.98 -8.01 -0.29
CA ARG A 46 -7.72 -6.65 -0.78
C ARG A 46 -7.06 -6.72 -2.15
N GLN A 47 -7.42 -5.80 -3.02
CA GLN A 47 -6.95 -5.72 -4.39
C GLN A 47 -6.05 -4.49 -4.54
N PHE A 48 -4.93 -4.65 -5.25
CA PHE A 48 -3.97 -3.58 -5.47
C PHE A 48 -3.53 -3.55 -6.95
N PRO A 49 -3.44 -2.36 -7.57
CA PRO A 49 -3.89 -1.08 -7.03
C PRO A 49 -5.43 -0.99 -6.94
N ALA A 50 -5.95 0.04 -6.28
CA ALA A 50 -7.39 0.25 -6.15
C ALA A 50 -8.01 0.81 -7.44
N SER A 51 -7.25 1.63 -8.16
CA SER A 51 -7.63 2.17 -9.46
C SER A 51 -6.39 2.53 -10.28
N ALA A 52 -6.60 2.90 -11.54
CA ALA A 52 -5.56 3.38 -12.43
C ALA A 52 -6.10 4.52 -13.31
N THR A 53 -5.31 5.58 -13.44
CA THR A 53 -5.56 6.70 -14.35
C THR A 53 -4.36 6.84 -15.28
N ILE A 54 -4.60 6.93 -16.59
CA ILE A 54 -3.55 7.16 -17.59
C ILE A 54 -3.58 8.61 -18.04
N LEU A 55 -2.39 9.19 -18.17
CA LEU A 55 -2.14 10.56 -18.58
C LEU A 55 -1.19 10.54 -19.78
N GLY A 56 -1.51 11.35 -20.79
CA GLY A 56 -0.71 11.47 -22.01
C GLY A 56 0.67 12.08 -21.74
N GLY A 57 1.60 11.85 -22.66
CA GLY A 57 2.97 12.35 -22.53
C GLY A 57 3.09 13.86 -22.61
N ASP A 58 2.17 14.50 -23.31
CA ASP A 58 1.99 15.95 -23.33
C ASP A 58 1.68 16.50 -21.94
N ILE A 59 0.81 15.85 -21.18
CA ILE A 59 0.52 16.20 -19.78
C ILE A 59 1.74 15.93 -18.90
N GLY A 60 2.45 14.83 -19.14
CA GLY A 60 3.62 14.43 -18.36
C GLY A 60 4.85 15.30 -18.62
N ALA A 61 4.90 15.96 -19.77
CA ALA A 61 5.94 16.93 -20.12
C ALA A 61 5.58 18.37 -19.71
N ASN A 62 4.33 18.62 -19.32
CA ASN A 62 3.87 19.93 -18.88
C ASN A 62 4.39 20.24 -17.48
N THR A 63 5.33 21.19 -17.40
CA THR A 63 5.98 21.58 -16.14
C THR A 63 5.01 22.18 -15.12
N ASP A 64 4.00 22.92 -15.57
CA ASP A 64 3.01 23.54 -14.68
C ASP A 64 2.08 22.49 -14.07
N PHE A 65 1.70 21.49 -14.86
CA PHE A 65 0.96 20.33 -14.36
C PHE A 65 1.78 19.56 -13.33
N LEU A 66 3.05 19.25 -13.63
CA LEU A 66 3.92 18.52 -12.70
C LEU A 66 4.17 19.30 -11.41
N ALA A 67 4.35 20.63 -11.48
CA ALA A 67 4.48 21.49 -10.31
C ALA A 67 3.20 21.44 -9.45
N THR A 68 2.04 21.59 -10.08
CA THR A 68 0.74 21.52 -9.40
C THR A 68 0.51 20.15 -8.75
N LEU A 69 0.83 19.06 -9.45
CA LEU A 69 0.75 17.71 -8.90
C LEU A 69 1.72 17.53 -7.73
N GLY A 70 2.95 18.02 -7.84
CA GLY A 70 3.94 18.00 -6.77
C GLY A 70 3.45 18.72 -5.52
N ASP A 71 2.93 19.94 -5.67
CA ASP A 71 2.37 20.73 -4.57
C ASP A 71 1.16 20.04 -3.93
N LEU A 72 0.27 19.46 -4.74
CA LEU A 72 -0.88 18.70 -4.26
C LEU A 72 -0.45 17.48 -3.45
N LEU A 73 0.52 16.71 -3.95
CA LEU A 73 1.05 15.54 -3.23
C LEU A 73 1.75 15.95 -1.92
N ALA A 74 2.53 17.03 -1.93
CA ALA A 74 3.17 17.55 -0.73
C ALA A 74 2.14 18.01 0.32
N GLN A 75 1.06 18.68 -0.12
CA GLN A 75 -0.04 19.06 0.76
C GLN A 75 -0.75 17.84 1.32
N LEU A 76 -1.04 16.83 0.49
CA LEU A 76 -1.70 15.60 0.93
C LEU A 76 -0.86 14.81 1.92
N ASP A 77 0.48 14.82 1.82
CA ASP A 77 1.33 14.09 2.76
C ASP A 77 1.48 14.82 4.11
N THR A 78 1.27 16.14 4.15
CA THR A 78 1.47 16.96 5.34
C THR A 78 0.18 17.37 6.05
N GLN A 79 -0.93 17.52 5.34
CA GLN A 79 -2.17 18.05 5.89
C GLN A 79 -3.15 16.94 6.29
N SER A 80 -3.54 16.94 7.56
CA SER A 80 -4.70 16.20 8.04
C SER A 80 -5.94 17.09 7.95
N LEU A 81 -6.88 16.76 7.07
CA LEU A 81 -8.18 17.44 7.02
C LEU A 81 -9.15 16.77 8.00
N PRO A 82 -9.72 17.49 8.99
CA PRO A 82 -10.62 16.92 10.00
C PRO A 82 -11.83 16.19 9.41
N ASP A 83 -12.27 16.58 8.21
CA ASP A 83 -13.39 15.95 7.52
C ASP A 83 -13.09 14.57 6.95
N PHE A 84 -11.81 14.26 6.72
CA PHE A 84 -11.34 12.96 6.23
C PHE A 84 -10.69 12.11 7.33
N ALA A 85 -10.57 12.67 8.55
CA ALA A 85 -10.28 11.88 9.72
C ALA A 85 -11.47 10.95 10.01
N ALA A 86 -11.19 9.76 10.54
CA ALA A 86 -12.26 8.89 10.99
C ALA A 86 -13.12 9.61 12.03
N LYS A 87 -14.45 9.51 11.94
CA LYS A 87 -15.39 10.16 12.86
C LYS A 87 -16.12 9.09 13.68
N ALA A 88 -16.32 9.33 14.96
CA ALA A 88 -17.19 8.53 15.82
C ALA A 88 -18.23 9.42 16.49
N ARG A 89 -19.45 8.89 16.60
CA ARG A 89 -20.53 9.58 17.29
C ARG A 89 -20.43 9.33 18.79
N LYS A 90 -20.22 10.39 19.58
CA LYS A 90 -20.22 10.34 21.05
C LYS A 90 -21.20 11.37 21.56
N ALA A 91 -22.07 10.97 22.50
CA ALA A 91 -23.10 11.84 23.09
C ALA A 91 -23.94 12.63 22.06
N GLY A 92 -24.20 12.03 20.89
CA GLY A 92 -24.98 12.65 19.82
C GLY A 92 -24.19 13.51 18.81
N GLN A 93 -22.93 13.86 19.10
CA GLN A 93 -22.05 14.67 18.25
C GLN A 93 -20.97 13.84 17.56
N GLU A 94 -20.49 14.28 16.39
CA GLU A 94 -19.37 13.66 15.69
C GLU A 94 -18.04 14.21 16.22
N HIS A 95 -17.15 13.30 16.61
CA HIS A 95 -15.80 13.64 17.03
C HIS A 95 -14.80 12.89 16.16
N VAL A 96 -13.64 13.48 15.92
CA VAL A 96 -12.50 12.76 15.33
C VAL A 96 -12.18 11.55 16.22
N GLU A 97 -12.24 10.37 15.61
CA GLU A 97 -11.95 9.09 16.23
C GLU A 97 -10.52 8.70 15.88
N GLU A 98 -9.58 9.18 16.69
CA GLU A 98 -8.14 8.89 16.57
C GLU A 98 -7.79 7.39 16.59
N ARG A 99 -8.73 6.53 17.00
CA ARG A 99 -8.52 5.08 17.11
C ARG A 99 -8.66 4.36 15.78
N ASP A 100 -9.29 4.97 14.79
CA ASP A 100 -9.56 4.36 13.49
C ASP A 100 -8.65 4.95 12.41
N THR A 101 -8.58 4.25 11.28
CA THR A 101 -7.67 4.59 10.18
C THR A 101 -8.17 5.81 9.42
N THR A 102 -7.26 6.70 8.99
CA THR A 102 -7.61 7.81 8.08
C THR A 102 -8.31 7.29 6.82
N ASN A 103 -9.36 7.98 6.38
CA ASN A 103 -10.04 7.64 5.14
C ASN A 103 -9.13 7.98 3.94
N PRO A 104 -8.79 7.00 3.07
CA PRO A 104 -7.90 7.22 1.94
C PRO A 104 -8.54 8.02 0.79
N SER A 105 -9.82 8.39 0.86
CA SER A 105 -10.58 9.04 -0.22
C SER A 105 -9.92 10.29 -0.81
N LEU A 106 -9.11 11.04 -0.06
CA LEU A 106 -8.36 12.16 -0.64
C LEU A 106 -7.37 11.72 -1.73
N VAL A 107 -6.79 10.53 -1.59
CA VAL A 107 -5.86 9.95 -2.57
C VAL A 107 -6.58 9.00 -3.53
N THR A 108 -7.45 8.12 -3.02
CA THR A 108 -8.10 7.10 -3.86
C THR A 108 -9.23 7.66 -4.72
N ASP A 109 -9.89 8.73 -4.29
CA ASP A 109 -11.05 9.31 -4.95
C ASP A 109 -10.77 10.74 -5.44
N MET A 110 -10.45 11.69 -4.57
CA MET A 110 -10.26 13.10 -4.95
C MET A 110 -9.10 13.31 -5.92
N LEU A 111 -7.89 12.85 -5.57
CA LEU A 111 -6.72 12.93 -6.46
C LEU A 111 -7.02 12.18 -7.77
N ARG A 112 -7.63 11.00 -7.70
CA ARG A 112 -8.04 10.26 -8.89
C ARG A 112 -8.98 11.08 -9.79
N SER A 113 -10.01 11.70 -9.22
CA SER A 113 -10.96 12.56 -9.94
C SER A 113 -10.27 13.77 -10.57
N TRP A 114 -9.33 14.39 -9.86
CA TRP A 114 -8.52 15.48 -10.40
C TRP A 114 -7.69 15.03 -11.60
N LEU A 115 -6.99 13.89 -11.49
CA LEU A 115 -6.20 13.31 -12.58
C LEU A 115 -7.07 12.93 -13.79
N LEU A 116 -8.29 12.44 -13.56
CA LEU A 116 -9.24 12.11 -14.64
C LEU A 116 -9.68 13.35 -15.43
N GLY A 117 -9.57 14.56 -14.89
CA GLY A 117 -9.79 15.80 -15.64
C GLY A 117 -8.76 16.04 -16.74
N TYR A 118 -7.58 15.44 -16.64
CA TYR A 118 -6.47 15.56 -17.60
C TYR A 118 -6.22 14.27 -18.40
N GLY A 119 -6.88 13.17 -18.04
CA GLY A 119 -6.59 11.84 -18.55
C GLY A 119 -7.82 10.98 -18.71
N SER A 120 -7.62 9.67 -18.66
CA SER A 120 -8.72 8.71 -18.73
C SER A 120 -8.53 7.55 -17.77
N GLN A 121 -9.63 6.84 -17.50
CA GLN A 121 -9.57 5.64 -16.68
C GLN A 121 -8.79 4.56 -17.40
N ALA A 122 -7.82 3.96 -16.72
CA ALA A 122 -7.03 2.85 -17.22
C ALA A 122 -7.38 1.55 -16.49
N VAL A 123 -6.99 0.44 -17.12
CA VAL A 123 -6.91 -0.86 -16.45
C VAL A 123 -5.47 -1.06 -16.02
N SER A 124 -5.26 -1.37 -14.74
CA SER A 124 -3.92 -1.68 -14.26
C SER A 124 -3.38 -2.92 -14.97
N ASN A 125 -2.19 -2.80 -15.58
CA ASN A 125 -1.54 -3.92 -16.27
C ASN A 125 -1.32 -5.12 -15.35
N VAL A 126 -1.02 -4.86 -14.07
CA VAL A 126 -0.82 -5.89 -13.05
C VAL A 126 -1.65 -5.56 -11.84
N CYS A 127 -2.58 -6.46 -11.52
CA CYS A 127 -3.38 -6.39 -10.32
C CYS A 127 -3.07 -7.59 -9.42
N ILE A 128 -2.87 -7.33 -8.13
CA ILE A 128 -2.60 -8.36 -7.13
C ILE A 128 -3.73 -8.44 -6.12
N GLN A 129 -4.12 -9.66 -5.77
CA GLN A 129 -5.05 -9.93 -4.69
C GLN A 129 -4.27 -10.44 -3.48
N LYS A 130 -4.43 -9.76 -2.35
CA LYS A 130 -3.75 -10.09 -1.10
C LYS A 130 -4.76 -10.48 -0.03
N ARG A 131 -4.45 -11.55 0.70
CA ARG A 131 -5.13 -11.88 1.96
C ARG A 131 -4.41 -11.18 3.11
N SER A 132 -5.01 -10.11 3.62
CA SER A 132 -4.53 -9.33 4.75
C SER A 132 -5.13 -9.87 6.04
N ARG A 133 -4.26 -10.34 6.94
CA ARG A 133 -4.63 -10.59 8.34
C ARG A 133 -4.26 -9.36 9.14
N GLU A 134 -5.16 -8.40 9.16
CA GLU A 134 -5.07 -7.26 10.06
C GLU A 134 -5.70 -7.69 11.39
N HIS A 135 -5.15 -7.19 12.49
CA HIS A 135 -5.72 -7.41 13.83
C HIS A 135 -5.86 -6.03 14.43
N VAL A 136 -7.01 -5.73 15.00
CA VAL A 136 -7.28 -4.52 15.75
C VAL A 136 -7.38 -4.96 17.20
N ARG A 137 -6.35 -4.69 17.99
CA ARG A 137 -6.40 -4.95 19.44
C ARG A 137 -6.85 -3.70 20.17
N TYR A 138 -8.06 -3.73 20.71
CA TYR A 138 -8.50 -2.80 21.74
C TYR A 138 -7.96 -3.29 23.09
N ASN A 139 -7.10 -2.51 23.72
CA ASN A 139 -6.67 -2.77 25.09
C ASN A 139 -7.19 -1.63 25.98
N ILE A 140 -7.80 -1.99 27.10
CA ILE A 140 -8.34 -1.02 28.08
C ILE A 140 -7.14 -0.27 28.65
N GLY A 141 -6.99 1.00 28.26
CA GLY A 141 -5.85 1.86 28.64
C GLY A 141 -5.00 2.37 27.47
N HIS A 142 -5.18 1.86 26.25
CA HIS A 142 -4.47 2.35 25.06
C HIS A 142 -5.38 3.19 24.15
N ARG A 143 -4.89 4.38 23.76
CA ARG A 143 -5.63 5.33 22.91
C ARG A 143 -5.71 4.96 21.44
N ILE A 144 -4.93 3.98 20.94
CA ILE A 144 -4.83 3.65 19.51
C ILE A 144 -4.91 2.14 19.33
N ALA A 145 -5.66 1.67 18.33
CA ALA A 145 -5.68 0.27 17.96
C ALA A 145 -4.31 -0.18 17.43
N TRP A 146 -3.83 -1.36 17.83
CA TRP A 146 -2.61 -1.90 17.22
C TRP A 146 -2.91 -2.35 15.79
N HIS A 147 -2.16 -1.85 14.80
CA HIS A 147 -2.20 -2.30 13.41
C HIS A 147 -0.86 -2.91 12.99
N ARG A 148 -0.86 -3.71 11.92
CA ARG A 148 0.39 -4.06 11.23
C ARG A 148 0.93 -2.83 10.51
N SER A 149 2.26 -2.73 10.40
CA SER A 149 2.91 -1.57 9.78
C SER A 149 2.37 -1.29 8.36
N PRO A 150 1.78 -0.09 8.11
CA PRO A 150 1.32 0.31 6.77
C PRO A 150 2.49 0.44 5.79
N LEU A 151 3.63 0.97 6.26
CA LEU A 151 4.86 1.07 5.46
C LEU A 151 5.33 -0.30 4.96
N TRP A 152 5.24 -1.34 5.79
CA TRP A 152 5.58 -2.70 5.37
C TRP A 152 4.63 -3.25 4.31
N LEU A 153 3.34 -2.90 4.37
CA LEU A 153 2.41 -3.26 3.31
C LEU A 153 2.76 -2.52 2.01
N PHE A 154 2.97 -1.21 2.10
CA PHE A 154 3.38 -0.35 0.98
C PHE A 154 4.57 -0.95 0.25
N LEU A 155 5.70 -1.16 0.95
CA LEU A 155 6.92 -1.70 0.34
C LEU A 155 6.66 -3.04 -0.35
N ARG A 156 5.91 -3.95 0.29
CA ARG A 156 5.62 -5.26 -0.29
C ARG A 156 4.69 -5.21 -1.48
N VAL A 157 3.71 -4.30 -1.49
CA VAL A 157 2.78 -4.14 -2.61
C VAL A 157 3.49 -3.47 -3.77
N ALA A 158 4.22 -2.37 -3.53
CA ALA A 158 5.01 -1.70 -4.54
C ALA A 158 6.04 -2.64 -5.18
N LEU A 159 6.87 -3.32 -4.38
CA LEU A 159 7.84 -4.30 -4.89
C LEU A 159 7.17 -5.42 -5.69
N ARG A 160 6.00 -5.91 -5.26
CA ARG A 160 5.28 -6.95 -6.01
C ARG A 160 4.78 -6.42 -7.34
N LEU A 161 4.16 -5.25 -7.37
CA LEU A 161 3.61 -4.66 -8.59
C LEU A 161 4.72 -4.37 -9.61
N ILE A 162 5.85 -3.81 -9.15
CA ILE A 162 7.01 -3.51 -10.00
C ILE A 162 7.58 -4.81 -10.58
N LEU A 163 7.94 -5.77 -9.72
CA LEU A 163 8.58 -7.01 -10.18
C LEU A 163 7.64 -7.89 -11.01
N ASP A 164 6.34 -7.94 -10.71
CA ASP A 164 5.39 -8.70 -11.52
C ASP A 164 5.16 -8.05 -12.90
N ARG A 165 5.37 -6.73 -13.04
CA ARG A 165 5.33 -6.05 -14.36
C ARG A 165 6.56 -6.42 -15.17
N ASP A 166 7.74 -6.34 -14.57
CA ASP A 166 8.99 -6.74 -15.21
C ASP A 166 8.96 -8.22 -15.62
N ASP A 167 8.49 -9.10 -14.72
CA ASP A 167 8.32 -10.54 -15.00
C ASP A 167 7.43 -10.75 -16.23
N ARG A 168 6.32 -10.00 -16.37
CA ARG A 168 5.43 -10.10 -17.55
C ARG A 168 6.08 -9.57 -18.82
N LEU A 169 6.80 -8.46 -18.74
CA LEU A 169 7.50 -7.89 -19.90
C LEU A 169 8.58 -8.84 -20.42
N MET A 170 9.26 -9.54 -19.52
CA MET A 170 10.32 -10.50 -19.86
C MET A 170 9.82 -11.93 -20.10
N ASN A 171 8.50 -12.18 -19.95
CA ASN A 171 7.91 -13.52 -19.97
C ASN A 171 8.63 -14.51 -19.01
N ALA A 172 8.94 -14.04 -17.80
CA ALA A 172 9.64 -14.83 -16.80
C ALA A 172 8.79 -16.03 -16.32
N GLU A 173 9.39 -17.22 -16.30
CA GLU A 173 8.74 -18.44 -15.81
C GLU A 173 8.64 -18.46 -14.27
N VAL A 174 9.63 -17.85 -13.60
CA VAL A 174 9.73 -17.82 -12.14
C VAL A 174 9.49 -16.41 -11.63
N SER A 175 8.64 -16.28 -10.61
CA SER A 175 8.30 -14.96 -10.05
C SER A 175 9.46 -14.34 -9.28
N THR A 176 10.01 -13.25 -9.79
CA THR A 176 11.15 -12.52 -9.20
C THR A 176 10.83 -12.05 -7.79
N PHE A 177 9.60 -11.56 -7.54
CA PHE A 177 9.20 -11.17 -6.20
C PHE A 177 9.19 -12.34 -5.20
N LYS A 178 8.77 -13.54 -5.61
CA LYS A 178 8.77 -14.69 -4.69
C LYS A 178 10.20 -15.07 -4.32
N SER A 179 11.10 -15.09 -5.30
CA SER A 179 12.53 -15.35 -5.13
C SER A 179 13.17 -14.30 -4.22
N PHE A 180 12.91 -13.01 -4.47
CA PHE A 180 13.36 -11.91 -3.61
C PHE A 180 12.89 -12.08 -2.16
N MET A 181 11.61 -12.41 -1.94
CA MET A 181 11.08 -12.59 -0.59
C MET A 181 11.72 -13.75 0.16
N ILE A 182 12.14 -14.81 -0.53
CA ILE A 182 12.89 -15.92 0.06
C ILE A 182 14.30 -15.46 0.42
N PHE A 183 15.01 -14.85 -0.54
CA PHE A 183 16.34 -14.28 -0.31
C PHE A 183 16.37 -13.30 0.88
N TYR A 184 15.41 -12.37 0.93
CA TYR A 184 15.28 -11.39 2.01
C TYR A 184 15.07 -12.06 3.38
N LEU A 185 14.18 -13.05 3.46
CA LEU A 185 13.93 -13.77 4.71
C LEU A 185 15.11 -14.65 5.12
N SER A 186 15.81 -15.28 4.18
CA SER A 186 17.04 -16.02 4.44
C SER A 186 18.14 -15.09 4.99
N SER A 187 18.26 -13.88 4.44
CA SER A 187 19.19 -12.86 4.94
C SER A 187 18.84 -12.40 6.37
N ILE A 188 17.55 -12.31 6.70
CA ILE A 188 17.11 -12.03 8.07
C ILE A 188 17.45 -13.20 9.00
N LEU A 189 17.23 -14.45 8.56
CA LEU A 189 17.54 -15.63 9.35
C LEU A 189 19.04 -15.71 9.69
N ASP A 190 19.90 -15.45 8.71
CA ASP A 190 21.35 -15.43 8.88
C ASP A 190 21.77 -14.41 9.95
N ARG A 191 21.29 -13.16 9.81
CA ARG A 191 21.53 -12.10 10.81
C ARG A 191 20.97 -12.42 12.19
N ALA A 192 19.77 -13.02 12.25
CA ALA A 192 19.16 -13.42 13.52
C ALA A 192 19.95 -14.54 14.21
N THR A 193 20.55 -15.44 13.43
CA THR A 193 21.42 -16.50 13.93
C THR A 193 22.68 -15.92 14.54
N SER A 194 23.36 -15.00 13.83
CA SER A 194 24.53 -14.29 14.37
C SER A 194 24.19 -13.36 15.55
N GLY A 195 22.96 -12.84 15.59
CA GLY A 195 22.48 -11.92 16.62
C GLY A 195 22.00 -12.58 17.92
N GLY A 196 22.10 -13.90 18.06
CA GLY A 196 21.75 -14.61 19.29
C GLY A 196 20.24 -14.67 19.58
N PHE A 197 19.39 -14.64 18.55
CA PHE A 197 17.94 -14.76 18.73
C PHE A 197 17.57 -16.16 19.24
N SER A 198 16.46 -16.26 19.98
CA SER A 198 16.01 -17.54 20.52
C SER A 198 15.68 -18.55 19.43
N SER A 199 15.82 -19.84 19.75
CA SER A 199 15.51 -20.95 18.84
C SER A 199 14.07 -20.89 18.29
N GLU A 200 13.12 -20.42 19.10
CA GLU A 200 11.72 -20.22 18.68
C GLU A 200 11.59 -19.19 17.55
N HIS A 201 12.28 -18.05 17.64
CA HIS A 201 12.28 -17.03 16.59
C HIS A 201 12.92 -17.56 15.30
N LEU A 202 14.08 -18.23 15.43
CA LEU A 202 14.78 -18.83 14.30
C LEU A 202 13.92 -19.88 13.60
N HIS A 203 13.27 -20.75 14.37
CA HIS A 203 12.33 -21.74 13.85
C HIS A 203 11.15 -21.07 13.12
N GLY A 204 10.60 -20.00 13.70
CA GLY A 204 9.51 -19.24 13.09
C GLY A 204 9.87 -18.61 11.73
N ILE A 205 11.10 -18.10 11.59
CA ILE A 205 11.61 -17.57 10.32
C ILE A 205 11.87 -18.70 9.33
N SER A 206 12.56 -19.78 9.74
CA SER A 206 12.83 -20.95 8.92
C SER A 206 11.54 -21.57 8.35
N ALA A 207 10.54 -21.80 9.20
CA ALA A 207 9.25 -22.32 8.77
C ALA A 207 8.53 -21.39 7.77
N LYS A 208 8.71 -20.06 7.88
CA LYS A 208 8.19 -19.10 6.88
C LYS A 208 8.92 -19.21 5.55
N ILE A 209 10.23 -19.41 5.57
CA ILE A 209 11.05 -19.61 4.36
C ILE A 209 10.62 -20.90 3.65
N SER A 210 10.57 -22.03 4.35
CA SER A 210 10.19 -23.33 3.76
C SER A 210 8.82 -23.28 3.08
N ARG A 211 7.82 -22.65 3.72
CA ARG A 211 6.48 -22.44 3.12
C ARG A 211 6.49 -21.54 1.89
N ARG A 212 7.49 -20.66 1.73
CA ARG A 212 7.61 -19.80 0.55
C ARG A 212 8.36 -20.50 -0.57
N VAL A 213 9.40 -21.26 -0.25
CA VAL A 213 10.12 -22.12 -1.22
C VAL A 213 9.14 -23.10 -1.86
N HIS A 214 8.26 -23.72 -1.07
CA HIS A 214 7.21 -24.59 -1.61
C HIS A 214 6.19 -23.88 -2.52
N LYS A 215 6.15 -22.54 -2.52
CA LYS A 215 5.23 -21.74 -3.34
C LYS A 215 5.92 -21.09 -4.55
N LEU A 216 7.23 -21.25 -4.70
CA LEU A 216 7.93 -20.81 -5.92
C LEU A 216 7.35 -21.60 -7.09
#